data_AF-A0A954YSP8-F1
#
_entry.id   AF-A0A954YSP8-F1
#
_cell.length_a   1.000
_cell.length_b   1.000
_cell.length_c   1.000
_cell.angle_alpha   90.00
_cell.angle_beta   90.00
_cell.angle_gamma   90.00
#
_symmetry.space_group_name_H-M   'P 1'
#
loop_
_entity.id
_entity.type
_entity.pdbx_description
1 polymer ?
#
loop_
_entity_poly.entity_id
_entity_poly.type
_entity_poly.pdbx_seq_one_letter_code
_entity_poly.pdbx_strand_id
1 'polypeptide(L)'
;MPNDSAHVETHEAADTGLRCPLCEYNHTGLDNDLCPECGQPFDRKKLLAELDAVFQPIPIWSQRKQIGTAHALLATILTIWFRPIHFAKRFPVDADAREAFIFSNWCMGLALALMIIPFASRSALQSEPLTCLLISIGIVVGILICEMGMTATLFSGNDFEFDDAFALARMSRAYFILGAPLIANHFITRAVFGVSRSYDHILEWSLYGYAGYWWLSVICIATTYRKHIANLILSILMLPVCVFVAFVLSSILVGFTATMVFIIAG
;
A
#
# COMPACT_ATOMS: atom_id res chain seq x y z
N MET A 1 64.01 26.52 -29.90
CA MET A 1 63.19 25.31 -30.09
C MET A 1 62.14 25.31 -28.99
N PRO A 2 60.84 25.49 -29.30
CA PRO A 2 59.79 25.43 -28.30
C PRO A 2 59.60 23.98 -27.85
N ASN A 3 59.49 23.78 -26.55
CA ASN A 3 59.32 22.49 -25.92
C ASN A 3 57.80 22.24 -25.78
N ASP A 4 57.21 21.57 -26.77
CA ASP A 4 55.81 21.17 -26.77
C ASP A 4 55.63 19.97 -25.82
N SER A 5 55.64 20.23 -24.52
CA SER A 5 55.21 19.26 -23.52
C SER A 5 53.69 19.12 -23.60
N ALA A 6 53.25 18.25 -24.51
CA ALA A 6 51.87 17.77 -24.60
C ALA A 6 51.43 17.25 -23.23
N HIS A 7 50.50 17.96 -22.61
CA HIS A 7 49.76 17.45 -21.46
C HIS A 7 48.99 16.21 -21.92
N VAL A 8 49.52 15.03 -21.59
CA VAL A 8 48.76 13.79 -21.63
C VAL A 8 47.68 13.96 -20.58
N GLU A 9 46.47 14.33 -21.01
CA GLU A 9 45.28 14.21 -20.19
C GLU A 9 45.11 12.73 -19.88
N THR A 10 45.59 12.30 -18.71
CA THR A 10 45.27 11.00 -18.15
C THR A 10 43.78 11.01 -17.88
N HIS A 11 43.00 10.45 -18.80
CA HIS A 11 41.62 10.05 -18.54
C HIS A 11 41.65 9.02 -17.41
N GLU A 12 41.55 9.49 -16.17
CA GLU A 12 41.20 8.64 -15.04
C GLU A 12 39.85 8.02 -15.37
N ALA A 13 39.87 6.76 -15.81
CA ALA A 13 38.66 6.00 -15.99
C ALA A 13 37.93 5.99 -14.65
N ALA A 14 36.75 6.63 -14.61
CA ALA A 14 35.96 6.74 -13.40
C ALA A 14 35.68 5.32 -12.87
N ASP A 15 36.03 5.07 -11.60
CA ASP A 15 35.75 3.80 -10.92
C ASP A 15 34.25 3.52 -11.00
N THR A 16 33.86 2.48 -11.73
CA THR A 16 32.44 2.11 -11.87
C THR A 16 31.93 1.40 -10.63
N GLY A 17 32.81 1.06 -9.68
CA GLY A 17 32.46 0.33 -8.46
C GLY A 17 32.18 -1.16 -8.68
N LEU A 18 32.38 -1.68 -9.90
CA LEU A 18 32.19 -3.09 -10.21
C LEU A 18 33.31 -3.91 -9.57
N ARG A 19 33.00 -4.75 -8.59
CA ARG A 19 33.99 -5.62 -7.92
C ARG A 19 33.61 -7.10 -8.06
N CYS A 20 34.62 -7.97 -8.12
CA CYS A 20 34.41 -9.42 -8.12
C CYS A 20 33.78 -9.87 -6.79
N PRO A 21 32.69 -10.66 -6.79
CA PRO A 21 32.06 -11.13 -5.55
C PRO A 21 32.89 -12.14 -4.75
N LEU A 22 33.96 -12.71 -5.36
CA LEU A 22 34.82 -13.71 -4.70
C LEU A 22 36.13 -13.11 -4.16
N CYS A 23 36.79 -12.25 -4.94
CA CYS A 23 38.11 -11.72 -4.60
C CYS A 23 38.13 -10.19 -4.46
N GLU A 24 36.99 -9.52 -4.62
CA GLU A 24 36.83 -8.06 -4.54
C GLU A 24 37.67 -7.23 -5.53
N TYR A 25 38.30 -7.88 -6.52
CA TYR A 25 39.09 -7.19 -7.55
C TYR A 25 38.23 -6.20 -8.35
N ASN A 26 38.78 -5.01 -8.63
CA ASN A 26 38.09 -3.96 -9.39
C ASN A 26 38.02 -4.32 -10.88
N HIS A 27 36.81 -4.40 -11.43
CA HIS A 27 36.58 -4.69 -12.84
C HIS A 27 36.41 -3.43 -13.70
N THR A 28 36.62 -2.23 -13.13
CA THR A 28 36.60 -0.98 -13.90
C THR A 28 37.59 -1.04 -15.07
N GLY A 29 37.07 -0.87 -16.28
CA GLY A 29 37.88 -0.80 -17.50
C GLY A 29 38.32 -2.14 -18.10
N LEU A 30 37.92 -3.28 -17.53
CA LEU A 30 38.09 -4.57 -18.22
C LEU A 30 37.08 -4.69 -19.35
N ASP A 31 37.42 -5.38 -20.44
CA ASP A 31 36.48 -5.73 -21.53
C ASP A 31 36.04 -7.19 -21.49
N ASN A 32 36.75 -8.04 -20.73
CA ASN A 32 36.47 -9.46 -20.61
C ASN A 32 35.55 -9.76 -19.41
N ASP A 33 34.76 -10.83 -19.53
CA ASP A 33 33.84 -11.35 -18.51
C ASP A 33 34.49 -12.42 -17.62
N LEU A 34 35.82 -12.34 -17.45
CA LEU A 34 36.63 -13.22 -16.61
C LEU A 34 37.44 -12.38 -15.64
N CYS A 35 37.41 -12.73 -14.35
CA CYS A 35 38.23 -12.05 -13.36
C CYS A 35 39.72 -12.42 -13.55
N PRO A 36 40.65 -11.46 -13.67
CA PRO A 36 42.06 -11.75 -13.90
C PRO A 36 42.76 -12.36 -12.69
N GLU A 37 42.25 -12.10 -11.48
CA GLU A 37 42.83 -12.61 -10.23
C GLU A 37 42.38 -14.05 -9.93
N CYS A 38 41.06 -14.32 -9.98
CA CYS A 38 40.52 -15.62 -9.59
C CYS A 38 40.09 -16.52 -10.75
N GLY A 39 40.09 -16.02 -11.99
CA GLY A 39 39.68 -16.76 -13.18
C GLY A 39 38.18 -17.06 -13.28
N GLN A 40 37.37 -16.60 -12.32
CA GLN A 40 35.93 -16.88 -12.29
C GLN A 40 35.21 -16.09 -13.40
N PRO A 41 34.35 -16.75 -14.20
CA PRO A 41 33.47 -16.05 -15.12
C PRO A 41 32.39 -15.28 -14.35
N PHE A 42 32.08 -14.08 -14.83
CA PHE A 42 30.99 -13.27 -14.30
C PHE A 42 30.18 -12.68 -15.45
N ASP A 43 28.88 -12.50 -15.25
CA ASP A 43 28.06 -11.76 -16.20
C ASP A 43 28.10 -10.28 -15.81
N ARG A 44 28.79 -9.47 -16.62
CA ARG A 44 28.91 -8.02 -16.40
C ARG A 44 27.55 -7.34 -16.34
N LYS A 45 26.59 -7.74 -17.18
CA LYS A 45 25.24 -7.15 -17.17
C LYS A 45 24.53 -7.46 -15.87
N LYS A 46 24.72 -8.67 -15.35
CA LYS A 46 24.16 -9.08 -14.06
C LYS A 46 24.78 -8.30 -12.90
N LEU A 47 26.11 -8.18 -12.86
CA LEU A 47 26.80 -7.40 -11.81
C LEU A 47 26.45 -5.91 -11.87
N LEU A 48 26.32 -5.34 -13.07
CA LEU A 48 25.85 -3.95 -13.22
C LEU A 48 24.41 -3.80 -12.75
N ALA A 49 23.53 -4.76 -13.07
CA ALA A 49 22.16 -4.74 -12.57
C ALA A 49 22.09 -4.89 -11.04
N GLU A 50 22.96 -5.69 -10.44
CA GLU A 50 23.11 -5.82 -8.98
C GLU A 50 23.65 -4.52 -8.37
N LEU A 51 24.64 -3.88 -9.00
CA LEU A 51 25.17 -2.60 -8.54
C LEU A 51 24.12 -1.48 -8.63
N ASP A 52 23.37 -1.41 -9.74
CA ASP A 52 22.24 -0.51 -9.91
C ASP A 52 21.13 -0.80 -8.88
N ALA A 53 20.94 -2.07 -8.49
CA ALA A 53 20.03 -2.46 -7.43
C ALA A 53 20.52 -2.01 -6.02
N VAL A 54 21.83 -1.89 -5.81
CA VAL A 54 22.41 -1.29 -4.59
C VAL A 54 22.18 0.23 -4.57
N PHE A 55 22.20 0.90 -5.72
CA PHE A 55 21.94 2.34 -5.84
C PHE A 55 20.46 2.72 -5.95
N GLN A 56 19.56 1.92 -5.37
CA GLN A 56 18.17 2.29 -5.39
C GLN A 56 17.90 3.54 -4.53
N PRO A 57 17.18 4.53 -5.08
CA PRO A 57 16.93 5.78 -4.38
C PRO A 57 16.07 5.52 -3.15
N ILE A 58 16.54 6.00 -2.00
CA ILE A 58 15.88 5.84 -0.70
C ILE A 58 14.40 6.29 -0.81
N PRO A 59 13.42 5.45 -0.42
CA PRO A 59 12.01 5.81 -0.42
C PRO A 59 11.76 7.12 0.32
N ILE A 60 10.82 7.94 -0.18
CA ILE A 60 10.51 9.26 0.39
C ILE A 60 10.13 9.13 1.88
N TRP A 61 9.39 8.07 2.25
CA TRP A 61 9.04 7.78 3.64
C TRP A 61 10.25 7.60 4.56
N SER A 62 11.30 6.93 4.09
CA SER A 62 12.53 6.71 4.87
C SER A 62 13.26 8.03 5.13
N GLN A 63 13.03 9.06 4.31
CA GLN A 63 13.59 10.41 4.48
C GLN A 63 12.77 11.29 5.45
N ARG A 64 11.74 10.77 6.13
CA ARG A 64 10.86 11.56 7.01
C ARG A 64 11.55 12.34 8.12
N LYS A 65 12.74 11.90 8.58
CA LYS A 65 13.53 12.64 9.58
C LYS A 65 14.12 13.94 9.01
N GLN A 66 14.34 14.02 7.70
CA GLN A 66 14.90 15.17 7.00
C GLN A 66 13.81 16.12 6.49
N ILE A 67 12.76 15.59 5.86
CA ILE A 67 11.69 16.40 5.23
C ILE A 67 10.45 16.60 6.12
N GLY A 68 10.38 15.92 7.27
CA GLY A 68 9.24 15.92 8.17
C GLY A 68 8.21 14.81 7.87
N THR A 69 7.58 14.29 8.93
CA THR A 69 6.70 13.10 8.86
C THR A 69 5.46 13.30 8.00
N ALA A 70 4.75 14.42 8.18
CA ALA A 70 3.53 14.69 7.42
C ALA A 70 3.81 14.87 5.92
N HIS A 71 4.89 15.58 5.58
CA HIS A 71 5.30 15.78 4.20
C HIS A 71 5.75 14.48 3.56
N ALA A 72 6.55 13.66 4.25
CA ALA A 72 6.96 12.35 3.78
C ALA A 72 5.78 11.41 3.56
N LEU A 73 4.80 11.40 4.49
CA LEU A 73 3.58 10.60 4.37
C LEU A 73 2.80 11.00 3.11
N LEU A 74 2.50 12.29 2.97
CA LEU A 74 1.73 12.81 1.85
C LEU A 74 2.45 12.59 0.52
N ALA A 75 3.74 12.91 0.43
CA ALA A 75 4.52 12.71 -0.78
C ALA A 75 4.60 11.23 -1.19
N THR A 76 4.69 10.32 -0.21
CA THR A 76 4.66 8.87 -0.46
C THR A 76 3.29 8.44 -0.98
N ILE A 77 2.19 8.85 -0.32
CA ILE A 77 0.81 8.57 -0.77
C ILE A 77 0.58 9.09 -2.19
N LEU A 78 0.93 10.34 -2.47
CA LEU A 78 0.78 10.94 -3.80
C LEU A 78 1.60 10.20 -4.86
N THR A 79 2.82 9.78 -4.52
CA THR A 79 3.66 9.00 -5.44
C THR A 79 3.03 7.64 -5.74
N ILE A 80 2.49 6.95 -4.74
CA ILE A 80 1.81 5.65 -4.91
C ILE A 80 0.54 5.80 -5.77
N TRP A 81 -0.23 6.87 -5.56
CA TRP A 81 -1.48 7.13 -6.29
C TRP A 81 -1.23 7.56 -7.74
N PHE A 82 -0.38 8.56 -7.95
CA PHE A 82 -0.23 9.18 -9.26
C PHE A 82 0.91 8.59 -10.07
N ARG A 83 1.89 7.93 -9.45
CA ARG A 83 3.10 7.40 -10.11
C ARG A 83 3.52 6.02 -9.56
N PRO A 84 2.64 5.00 -9.57
CA PRO A 84 2.92 3.70 -8.97
C PRO A 84 4.15 2.99 -9.56
N ILE A 85 4.38 3.12 -10.87
CA ILE A 85 5.58 2.56 -11.53
C ILE A 85 6.85 3.22 -11.01
N HIS A 86 6.80 4.53 -10.78
CA HIS A 86 7.93 5.26 -10.22
C HIS A 86 8.20 4.88 -8.77
N PHE A 87 7.14 4.64 -7.99
CA PHE A 87 7.28 4.12 -6.64
C PHE A 87 7.93 2.73 -6.62
N ALA A 88 7.43 1.79 -7.43
CA ALA A 88 7.93 0.42 -7.49
C ALA A 88 9.42 0.36 -7.91
N LYS A 89 9.83 1.17 -8.88
CA LYS A 89 11.24 1.26 -9.33
C LYS A 89 12.20 1.81 -8.28
N ARG A 90 11.68 2.49 -7.25
CA ARG A 90 12.46 3.06 -6.15
C ARG A 90 12.38 2.22 -4.87
N PHE A 91 11.68 1.09 -4.92
CA PHE A 91 11.45 0.28 -3.74
C PHE A 91 12.66 -0.63 -3.50
N PRO A 92 13.45 -0.39 -2.42
CA PRO A 92 14.71 -1.09 -2.21
C PRO A 92 14.47 -2.60 -2.15
N VAL A 93 15.44 -3.35 -2.67
CA VAL A 93 15.43 -4.83 -2.62
C VAL A 93 15.36 -5.30 -1.16
N ASP A 94 16.16 -4.66 -0.29
CA ASP A 94 16.15 -4.90 1.16
C ASP A 94 15.38 -3.80 1.88
N ALA A 95 14.05 -3.85 1.80
CA ALA A 95 13.20 -2.93 2.53
C ALA A 95 13.16 -3.28 4.02
N ASP A 96 13.43 -2.30 4.88
CA ASP A 96 13.28 -2.47 6.33
C ASP A 96 11.79 -2.66 6.69
N ALA A 97 11.41 -3.88 7.08
CA ALA A 97 10.07 -4.23 7.50
C ALA A 97 9.54 -3.34 8.64
N ARG A 98 10.42 -2.87 9.53
CA ARG A 98 10.05 -1.95 10.60
C ARG A 98 9.56 -0.61 10.03
N GLU A 99 10.24 -0.10 9.02
CA GLU A 99 9.89 1.17 8.38
C GLU A 99 8.56 1.08 7.63
N ALA A 100 8.33 -0.04 6.94
CA ALA A 100 7.05 -0.34 6.30
C ALA A 100 5.90 -0.44 7.32
N PHE A 101 6.14 -1.09 8.47
CA PHE A 101 5.15 -1.18 9.55
C PHE A 101 4.81 0.18 10.15
N ILE A 102 5.81 1.04 10.38
CA ILE A 102 5.57 2.41 10.88
C ILE A 102 4.75 3.19 9.84
N PHE A 103 5.08 3.13 8.56
CA PHE A 103 4.30 3.77 7.49
C PHE A 103 2.85 3.29 7.49
N SER A 104 2.63 1.97 7.57
CA SER A 104 1.30 1.37 7.59
C SER A 104 0.46 1.85 8.78
N ASN A 105 1.06 1.98 9.97
CA ASN A 105 0.38 2.54 11.14
C ASN A 105 -0.01 4.01 10.96
N TRP A 106 0.82 4.82 10.30
CA TRP A 106 0.47 6.20 9.96
C TRP A 106 -0.68 6.28 8.95
N CYS A 107 -0.66 5.43 7.93
CA CYS A 107 -1.76 5.27 7.00
C CYS A 107 -3.06 4.89 7.73
N MET A 108 -3.01 3.89 8.61
CA MET A 108 -4.17 3.47 9.40
C MET A 108 -4.71 4.58 10.31
N GLY A 109 -3.83 5.30 11.00
CA GLY A 109 -4.20 6.43 11.85
C GLY A 109 -4.87 7.56 11.05
N LEU A 110 -4.33 7.88 9.87
CA LEU A 110 -4.92 8.87 8.96
C LEU A 110 -6.30 8.42 8.44
N ALA A 111 -6.44 7.14 8.07
CA ALA A 111 -7.71 6.57 7.63
C ALA A 111 -8.77 6.66 8.73
N LEU A 112 -8.43 6.27 9.97
CA LEU A 112 -9.32 6.38 11.13
C LEU A 112 -9.73 7.83 11.40
N ALA A 113 -8.77 8.77 11.34
CA ALA A 113 -9.07 10.19 11.52
C ALA A 113 -10.06 10.70 10.47
N LEU A 114 -9.86 10.34 9.20
CA LEU A 114 -10.75 10.71 8.10
C LEU A 114 -12.15 10.10 8.21
N MET A 115 -12.30 8.96 8.89
CA MET A 115 -13.61 8.38 9.19
C MET A 115 -14.28 9.02 10.42
N ILE A 116 -13.52 9.35 11.46
CA ILE A 116 -14.04 9.90 12.72
C ILE A 116 -14.43 11.37 12.58
N ILE A 117 -13.65 12.18 11.85
CA ILE A 117 -13.88 13.63 11.73
C ILE A 117 -15.27 13.97 11.16
N PRO A 118 -15.74 13.35 10.06
CA PRO A 118 -17.09 13.60 9.54
C PRO A 118 -18.20 13.15 10.51
N PHE A 119 -17.93 12.12 11.31
CA PHE A 119 -18.88 11.65 12.31
C PHE A 119 -18.99 12.64 13.49
N ALA A 120 -17.86 13.14 13.95
CA ALA A 120 -17.80 14.17 15.00
C ALA A 120 -18.33 15.52 14.51
N SER A 121 -18.17 15.85 13.22
CA SER A 121 -18.67 17.10 12.65
C SER A 121 -20.18 17.10 12.42
N ARG A 122 -20.85 15.92 12.46
CA ARG A 122 -22.32 15.83 12.37
C ARG A 122 -23.03 16.67 13.42
N SER A 123 -22.50 16.74 14.64
CA SER A 123 -23.12 17.55 15.70
C SER A 123 -22.99 19.05 15.44
N ALA A 124 -22.05 19.48 14.59
CA ALA A 124 -21.80 20.89 14.27
C ALA A 124 -22.44 21.32 12.93
N LEU A 125 -22.53 20.41 11.95
CA LEU A 125 -23.08 20.66 10.63
C LEU A 125 -24.57 20.31 10.61
N GLN A 126 -25.44 21.32 10.66
CA GLN A 126 -26.90 21.15 10.59
C GLN A 126 -27.39 20.61 9.24
N SER A 127 -26.55 20.64 8.19
CA SER A 127 -26.91 20.16 6.85
C SER A 127 -26.60 18.67 6.68
N GLU A 128 -27.64 17.82 6.75
CA GLU A 128 -27.58 16.38 6.46
C GLU A 128 -26.86 15.99 5.14
N PRO A 129 -27.06 16.66 3.97
CA PRO A 129 -26.44 16.20 2.73
C PRO A 129 -24.93 16.40 2.69
N LEU A 130 -24.41 17.48 3.28
CA LEU A 130 -22.97 17.75 3.32
C LEU A 130 -22.25 16.73 4.20
N THR A 131 -22.84 16.39 5.34
CA THR A 131 -22.29 15.39 6.27
C THR A 131 -22.23 14.00 5.62
N CYS A 132 -23.28 13.61 4.88
CA CYS A 132 -23.29 12.34 4.14
C CYS A 132 -22.19 12.29 3.05
N LEU A 133 -21.98 13.39 2.33
CA LEU A 133 -20.93 13.49 1.32
C LEU A 133 -19.53 13.38 1.95
N LEU A 134 -19.28 14.09 3.06
CA LEU A 134 -18.00 14.08 3.77
C LEU A 134 -17.70 12.70 4.37
N ILE A 135 -18.70 12.02 4.94
CA ILE A 135 -18.57 10.63 5.42
C ILE A 135 -18.19 9.71 4.26
N SER A 136 -18.88 9.83 3.12
CA SER A 136 -18.61 8.98 1.94
C SER A 136 -17.19 9.18 1.41
N ILE A 137 -16.73 10.43 1.32
CA ILE A 137 -15.35 10.76 0.92
C ILE A 137 -14.36 10.20 1.94
N GLY A 138 -14.60 10.40 3.24
CA GLY A 138 -13.72 9.91 4.31
C GLY A 138 -13.56 8.39 4.30
N ILE A 139 -14.65 7.65 4.07
CA ILE A 139 -14.63 6.19 3.93
C ILE A 139 -13.79 5.77 2.73
N VAL A 140 -14.07 6.34 1.54
CA VAL A 140 -13.34 5.96 0.31
C VAL A 140 -11.84 6.26 0.45
N VAL A 141 -11.49 7.46 0.92
CA VAL A 141 -10.09 7.85 1.11
C VAL A 141 -9.42 6.99 2.19
N GLY A 142 -10.09 6.74 3.32
CA GLY A 142 -9.55 5.93 4.40
C GLY A 142 -9.22 4.50 3.95
N ILE A 143 -10.10 3.87 3.19
CA ILE A 143 -9.83 2.51 2.72
C ILE A 143 -8.67 2.48 1.70
N LEU A 144 -8.61 3.45 0.77
CA LEU A 144 -7.48 3.56 -0.18
C LEU A 144 -6.14 3.68 0.57
N ILE A 145 -6.13 4.39 1.70
CA ILE A 145 -4.94 4.54 2.54
C ILE A 145 -4.58 3.22 3.24
N CYS A 146 -5.55 2.47 3.76
CA CYS A 146 -5.31 1.17 4.37
C CYS A 146 -4.72 0.15 3.39
N GLU A 147 -5.21 0.11 2.16
CA GLU A 147 -4.66 -0.78 1.11
C GLU A 147 -3.18 -0.49 0.82
N MET A 148 -2.80 0.79 0.80
CA MET A 148 -1.41 1.19 0.62
C MET A 148 -0.53 0.71 1.77
N GLY A 149 -1.01 0.82 3.01
CA GLY A 149 -0.30 0.30 4.19
C GLY A 149 -0.07 -1.21 4.10
N MET A 150 -1.10 -1.98 3.73
CA MET A 150 -1.00 -3.43 3.55
C MET A 150 -0.04 -3.82 2.42
N THR A 151 -0.15 -3.12 1.28
CA THR A 151 0.71 -3.35 0.12
C THR A 151 2.17 -3.09 0.47
N ALA A 152 2.45 -1.99 1.17
CA ALA A 152 3.80 -1.66 1.63
C ALA A 152 4.35 -2.73 2.59
N THR A 153 3.54 -3.26 3.51
CA THR A 153 3.98 -4.34 4.41
C THR A 153 4.23 -5.65 3.68
N LEU A 154 3.41 -5.99 2.68
CA LEU A 154 3.60 -7.20 1.87
C LEU A 154 4.89 -7.14 1.05
N PHE A 155 5.20 -5.99 0.45
CA PHE A 155 6.45 -5.78 -0.29
C PHE A 155 7.70 -5.75 0.61
N SER A 156 7.56 -5.55 1.92
CA SER A 156 8.68 -5.57 2.87
C SER A 156 9.01 -6.96 3.44
N GLY A 157 8.22 -7.98 3.12
CA GLY A 157 8.52 -9.36 3.51
C GLY A 157 9.53 -9.98 2.55
N ASN A 158 10.72 -10.32 3.04
CA ASN A 158 11.85 -10.84 2.25
C ASN A 158 11.61 -12.17 1.50
N ASP A 159 10.45 -12.81 1.67
CA ASP A 159 10.19 -14.15 1.11
C ASP A 159 9.27 -14.13 -0.12
N PHE A 160 8.92 -12.95 -0.65
CA PHE A 160 7.99 -12.83 -1.77
C PHE A 160 8.69 -12.66 -3.11
N GLU A 161 8.46 -13.61 -4.04
CA GLU A 161 8.76 -13.37 -5.46
C GLU A 161 7.92 -12.18 -5.97
N PHE A 162 8.61 -11.21 -6.58
CA PHE A 162 8.08 -9.90 -6.95
C PHE A 162 6.81 -9.97 -7.82
N ASP A 163 6.70 -10.99 -8.67
CA ASP A 163 5.57 -11.19 -9.58
C ASP A 163 4.26 -11.53 -8.83
N ASP A 164 4.33 -12.27 -7.72
CA ASP A 164 3.16 -12.67 -6.93
C ASP A 164 2.62 -11.50 -6.08
N ALA A 165 3.51 -10.71 -5.49
CA ALA A 165 3.13 -9.51 -4.73
C ALA A 165 2.49 -8.45 -5.65
N PHE A 166 3.00 -8.31 -6.87
CA PHE A 166 2.43 -7.39 -7.86
C PHE A 166 1.06 -7.86 -8.36
N ALA A 167 0.89 -9.16 -8.63
CA ALA A 167 -0.41 -9.73 -8.99
C ALA A 167 -1.45 -9.55 -7.87
N LEU A 168 -1.07 -9.75 -6.61
CA LEU A 168 -1.93 -9.58 -5.45
C LEU A 168 -2.36 -8.11 -5.26
N ALA A 169 -1.43 -7.16 -5.41
CA ALA A 169 -1.72 -5.73 -5.36
C ALA A 169 -2.60 -5.24 -6.53
N ARG A 170 -2.47 -5.87 -7.70
CA ARG A 170 -3.32 -5.57 -8.88
C ARG A 170 -4.73 -6.13 -8.70
N MET A 171 -4.83 -7.33 -8.13
CA MET A 171 -6.09 -7.95 -7.78
C MET A 171 -6.84 -7.14 -6.72
N SER A 172 -6.19 -6.78 -5.59
CA SER A 172 -6.83 -5.95 -4.55
C SER A 172 -7.38 -4.64 -5.11
N ARG A 173 -6.60 -3.94 -5.96
CA ARG A 173 -7.04 -2.73 -6.68
C ARG A 173 -8.27 -2.96 -7.57
N ALA A 174 -8.33 -4.05 -8.32
CA ALA A 174 -9.45 -4.36 -9.21
C ALA A 174 -10.73 -4.68 -8.42
N TYR A 175 -10.60 -5.42 -7.31
CA TYR A 175 -11.71 -5.67 -6.37
C TYR A 175 -12.24 -4.36 -5.75
N PHE A 176 -11.35 -3.41 -5.48
CA PHE A 176 -11.68 -2.19 -4.75
C PHE A 176 -12.39 -1.11 -5.59
N ILE A 177 -11.95 -0.92 -6.85
CA ILE A 177 -12.60 0.00 -7.81
C ILE A 177 -14.06 -0.39 -8.04
N LEU A 178 -14.42 -1.66 -7.90
CA LEU A 178 -15.79 -2.15 -8.10
C LEU A 178 -16.63 -2.13 -6.82
N GLY A 179 -16.04 -2.42 -5.65
CA GLY A 179 -16.78 -2.54 -4.38
C GLY A 179 -17.09 -1.21 -3.69
N ALA A 180 -16.16 -0.25 -3.70
CA ALA A 180 -16.32 1.02 -2.98
C ALA A 180 -17.41 1.94 -3.56
N PRO A 181 -17.58 2.08 -4.90
CA PRO A 181 -18.67 2.86 -5.47
C PRO A 181 -20.04 2.30 -5.16
N LEU A 182 -20.19 0.98 -5.02
CA LEU A 182 -21.47 0.35 -4.67
C LEU A 182 -21.88 0.68 -3.23
N ILE A 183 -20.93 0.70 -2.29
CA ILE A 183 -21.16 1.10 -0.89
C ILE A 183 -21.49 2.60 -0.81
N ALA A 184 -20.70 3.45 -1.49
CA ALA A 184 -20.95 4.88 -1.53
C ALA A 184 -22.31 5.20 -2.17
N ASN A 185 -22.64 4.55 -3.29
CA ASN A 185 -23.93 4.69 -3.95
C ASN A 185 -25.07 4.24 -3.03
N HIS A 186 -24.91 3.18 -2.25
CA HIS A 186 -25.92 2.74 -1.27
C HIS A 186 -26.17 3.79 -0.17
N PHE A 187 -25.12 4.33 0.45
CA PHE A 187 -25.28 5.38 1.49
C PHE A 187 -25.87 6.66 0.92
N ILE A 188 -25.45 7.08 -0.28
CA ILE A 188 -26.03 8.22 -0.99
C ILE A 188 -27.51 7.96 -1.29
N THR A 189 -27.86 6.77 -1.78
CA THR A 189 -29.26 6.42 -2.08
C THR A 189 -30.11 6.43 -0.81
N ARG A 190 -29.59 5.95 0.32
CA ARG A 190 -30.31 5.97 1.61
C ARG A 190 -30.50 7.37 2.17
N ALA A 191 -29.45 8.19 2.10
CA ALA A 191 -29.46 9.57 2.60
C ALA A 191 -30.33 10.50 1.75
N VAL A 192 -30.32 10.33 0.42
CA VAL A 192 -31.06 11.18 -0.52
C VAL A 192 -32.54 10.78 -0.62
N PHE A 193 -32.84 9.48 -0.60
CA PHE A 193 -34.20 9.00 -0.87
C PHE A 193 -35.01 8.61 0.36
N GLY A 194 -34.45 8.71 1.59
CA GLY A 194 -35.19 8.48 2.83
C GLY A 194 -35.93 7.13 2.82
N VAL A 195 -35.19 6.04 2.84
CA VAL A 195 -35.67 4.80 2.22
C VAL A 195 -36.80 4.09 2.97
N SER A 196 -37.85 3.77 2.20
CA SER A 196 -38.93 2.83 2.49
C SER A 196 -38.47 1.36 2.46
N ARG A 197 -39.19 0.49 3.19
CA ARG A 197 -38.93 -0.96 3.43
C ARG A 197 -38.52 -1.85 2.24
N SER A 198 -38.67 -1.44 0.98
CA SER A 198 -38.41 -2.31 -0.19
C SER A 198 -36.94 -2.54 -0.53
N TYR A 199 -35.99 -1.82 0.08
CA TYR A 199 -34.56 -1.95 -0.22
C TYR A 199 -33.79 -2.93 0.67
N ASP A 200 -34.43 -3.52 1.69
CA ASP A 200 -33.76 -4.46 2.61
C ASP A 200 -33.33 -5.75 1.88
N HIS A 201 -34.06 -6.19 0.85
CA HIS A 201 -33.63 -7.31 0.01
C HIS A 201 -32.39 -7.00 -0.84
N ILE A 202 -32.23 -5.77 -1.33
CA ILE A 202 -31.02 -5.40 -2.08
C ILE A 202 -29.79 -5.40 -1.16
N LEU A 203 -29.97 -5.06 0.13
CA LEU A 203 -28.94 -5.12 1.16
C LEU A 203 -28.49 -6.57 1.44
N GLU A 204 -29.43 -7.50 1.59
CA GLU A 204 -29.11 -8.93 1.72
C GLU A 204 -28.31 -9.42 0.53
N TRP A 205 -28.76 -9.16 -0.70
CA TRP A 205 -28.09 -9.66 -1.90
C TRP A 205 -26.72 -9.03 -2.14
N SER A 206 -26.51 -7.78 -1.75
CA SER A 206 -25.20 -7.13 -1.83
C SER A 206 -24.24 -7.61 -0.73
N LEU A 207 -24.74 -7.91 0.48
CA LEU A 207 -23.97 -8.57 1.54
C LEU A 207 -23.63 -10.03 1.21
N TYR A 208 -24.56 -10.80 0.64
CA TYR A 208 -24.32 -12.17 0.15
C TYR A 208 -23.39 -12.18 -1.06
N GLY A 209 -23.50 -11.19 -1.96
CA GLY A 209 -22.54 -10.96 -3.02
C GLY A 209 -21.15 -10.66 -2.47
N TYR A 210 -21.04 -9.77 -1.48
CA TYR A 210 -19.77 -9.47 -0.80
C TYR A 210 -19.18 -10.70 -0.09
N ALA A 211 -20.00 -11.44 0.65
CA ALA A 211 -19.58 -12.64 1.36
C ALA A 211 -19.13 -13.73 0.38
N GLY A 212 -19.87 -13.97 -0.71
CA GLY A 212 -19.55 -14.96 -1.73
C GLY A 212 -18.29 -14.61 -2.53
N TYR A 213 -18.13 -13.35 -2.93
CA TYR A 213 -16.93 -12.89 -3.65
C TYR A 213 -15.71 -12.82 -2.74
N TRP A 214 -15.87 -12.48 -1.46
CA TRP A 214 -14.80 -12.51 -0.47
C TRP A 214 -14.36 -13.95 -0.15
N TRP A 215 -15.30 -14.90 -0.07
CA TRP A 215 -14.98 -16.32 0.03
C TRP A 215 -14.16 -16.81 -1.18
N LEU A 216 -14.47 -16.35 -2.40
CA LEU A 216 -13.68 -16.67 -3.58
C LEU A 216 -12.28 -16.06 -3.54
N SER A 217 -12.11 -14.84 -3.01
CA SER A 217 -10.80 -14.24 -2.79
C SER A 217 -9.99 -14.98 -1.73
N VAL A 218 -10.61 -15.39 -0.62
CA VAL A 218 -9.98 -16.23 0.42
C VAL A 218 -9.63 -17.59 -0.12
N ILE A 219 -10.48 -18.20 -0.95
CA ILE A 219 -10.20 -19.48 -1.63
C ILE A 219 -9.03 -19.30 -2.60
N CYS A 220 -9.00 -18.25 -3.42
CA CYS A 220 -7.86 -17.94 -4.31
C CYS A 220 -6.57 -17.71 -3.53
N ILE A 221 -6.61 -16.93 -2.45
CA ILE A 221 -5.45 -16.73 -1.57
C ILE A 221 -5.06 -18.07 -0.93
N ALA A 222 -6.01 -18.86 -0.42
CA ALA A 222 -5.73 -20.16 0.18
C ALA A 222 -5.17 -21.20 -0.81
N THR A 223 -5.60 -21.16 -2.08
CA THR A 223 -5.10 -22.06 -3.13
C THR A 223 -3.73 -21.65 -3.64
N THR A 224 -3.44 -20.34 -3.70
CA THR A 224 -2.11 -19.80 -4.06
C THR A 224 -1.09 -19.97 -2.92
N TYR A 225 -1.50 -19.90 -1.65
CA TYR A 225 -0.61 -19.84 -0.47
C TYR A 225 -0.52 -21.13 0.36
N ARG A 226 -0.43 -22.29 -0.30
CA ARG A 226 -0.42 -23.61 0.37
C ARG A 226 0.74 -23.83 1.36
N LYS A 227 1.82 -23.02 1.32
CA LYS A 227 3.02 -23.16 2.16
C LYS A 227 3.04 -22.30 3.44
N HIS A 228 2.22 -21.26 3.56
CA HIS A 228 2.23 -20.32 4.69
C HIS A 228 0.90 -20.27 5.44
N ILE A 229 0.39 -21.45 5.78
CA ILE A 229 -0.91 -21.66 6.44
C ILE A 229 -1.04 -20.92 7.79
N ALA A 230 0.06 -20.75 8.55
CA ALA A 230 0.00 -20.13 9.88
C ALA A 230 -0.37 -18.63 9.86
N ASN A 231 0.21 -17.85 8.93
CA ASN A 231 -0.10 -16.42 8.81
C ASN A 231 -1.47 -16.19 8.17
N LEU A 232 -1.88 -17.08 7.27
CA LEU A 232 -3.23 -17.11 6.71
C LEU A 232 -4.27 -17.40 7.80
N ILE A 233 -4.01 -18.38 8.68
CA ILE A 233 -4.89 -18.71 9.82
C ILE A 233 -5.00 -17.53 10.79
N LEU A 234 -3.91 -16.84 11.12
CA LEU A 234 -3.94 -15.67 12.01
C LEU A 234 -4.77 -14.53 11.41
N SER A 235 -4.64 -14.31 10.10
CA SER A 235 -5.40 -13.29 9.35
C SER A 235 -6.90 -13.66 9.27
N ILE A 236 -7.20 -14.94 9.06
CA ILE A 236 -8.57 -15.48 9.07
C ILE A 236 -9.19 -15.43 10.47
N LEU A 237 -8.42 -15.64 11.55
CA LEU A 237 -8.91 -15.62 12.94
C LEU A 237 -9.14 -14.20 13.47
N MET A 238 -8.32 -13.22 13.08
CA MET A 238 -8.51 -11.82 13.49
C MET A 238 -9.67 -11.14 12.77
N LEU A 239 -10.07 -11.66 11.61
CA LEU A 239 -11.09 -11.05 10.76
C LEU A 239 -12.53 -11.11 11.30
N PRO A 240 -13.05 -12.24 11.83
CA PRO A 240 -14.37 -12.27 12.45
C PRO A 240 -14.42 -11.39 13.68
N VAL A 241 -13.29 -11.18 14.38
CA VAL A 241 -13.21 -10.22 15.49
C VAL A 241 -13.39 -8.79 14.97
N CYS A 242 -12.70 -8.40 13.90
CA CYS A 242 -12.86 -7.07 13.30
C CYS A 242 -14.25 -6.82 12.72
N VAL A 243 -14.82 -7.81 12.00
CA VAL A 243 -16.18 -7.73 11.45
C VAL A 243 -17.23 -7.71 12.58
N PHE A 244 -17.04 -8.51 13.63
CA PHE A 244 -17.91 -8.51 14.80
C PHE A 244 -17.84 -7.17 15.54
N VAL A 245 -16.65 -6.60 15.74
CA VAL A 245 -16.50 -5.28 16.35
C VAL A 245 -17.17 -4.20 15.51
N ALA A 246 -16.99 -4.22 14.18
CA ALA A 246 -17.64 -3.27 13.28
C ALA A 246 -19.18 -3.41 13.29
N PHE A 247 -19.69 -4.64 13.34
CA PHE A 247 -21.12 -4.96 13.41
C PHE A 247 -21.74 -4.58 14.76
N VAL A 248 -21.05 -4.84 15.87
CA VAL A 248 -21.49 -4.44 17.21
C VAL A 248 -21.50 -2.92 17.33
N LEU A 249 -20.47 -2.23 16.84
CA LEU A 249 -20.43 -0.78 16.83
C LEU A 249 -21.56 -0.19 15.97
N SER A 250 -21.81 -0.74 14.77
CA SER A 250 -22.90 -0.27 13.93
C SER A 250 -24.28 -0.51 14.56
N SER A 251 -24.48 -1.66 15.22
CA SER A 251 -25.73 -2.00 15.91
C SER A 251 -25.98 -1.12 17.14
N ILE A 252 -24.94 -0.83 17.94
CA ILE A 252 -25.03 0.11 19.07
C ILE A 252 -25.39 1.51 18.56
N LEU A 253 -24.78 1.95 17.46
CA LEU A 253 -25.10 3.24 16.85
C LEU A 253 -26.55 3.32 16.37
N VAL A 254 -27.04 2.28 15.69
CA VAL A 254 -28.44 2.23 15.23
C VAL A 254 -29.39 2.27 16.43
N GLY A 255 -29.12 1.48 17.48
CA GLY A 255 -29.91 1.52 18.71
C GLY A 255 -29.91 2.90 19.36
N PHE A 256 -28.76 3.58 19.41
CA PHE A 256 -28.66 4.92 19.99
C PHE A 256 -29.46 5.96 19.19
N THR A 257 -29.38 5.90 17.86
CA THR A 257 -30.15 6.79 16.98
C THR A 257 -31.66 6.57 17.08
N ALA A 258 -32.12 5.31 17.14
CA ALA A 258 -33.53 5.00 17.31
C ALA A 258 -34.07 5.50 18.65
N THR A 259 -33.30 5.32 19.73
CA THR A 259 -33.68 5.80 21.07
C THR A 259 -33.78 7.33 21.13
N MET A 260 -32.83 8.04 20.51
CA MET A 260 -32.84 9.50 20.45
C MET A 260 -34.03 10.04 19.65
N VAL A 261 -34.40 9.40 18.53
CA VAL A 261 -35.58 9.79 17.76
C VAL A 261 -36.86 9.59 18.57
N PHE A 262 -36.97 8.52 19.36
CA PHE A 262 -38.13 8.29 20.23
C PHE A 262 -38.25 9.32 21.36
N ILE A 263 -37.13 9.76 21.95
CA ILE A 263 -37.12 10.79 22.99
C ILE A 263 -37.52 12.17 22.45
N ILE A 264 -37.18 12.46 21.19
CA ILE A 264 -37.50 13.76 20.56
C ILE A 264 -38.95 13.79 20.05
N ALA A 265 -39.51 12.64 19.68
CA ALA A 265 -40.85 12.54 19.10
C ALA A 265 -41.99 12.32 20.11
N GLY A 266 -41.68 12.02 21.37
CA GLY A 266 -42.65 11.83 22.46
C GLY A 266 -42.63 12.97 23.46
#